data_AF-A0A3A5A2U3-F1
#
_entry.id   AF-A0A3A5A2U3-F1
#
_cell.length_a   1.000
_cell.length_b   1.000
_cell.length_c   1.000
_cell.angle_alpha   90.00
_cell.angle_beta   90.00
_cell.angle_gamma   90.00
#
_symmetry.space_group_name_H-M   'P 1'
#
loop_
_entity.id
_entity.type
_entity.pdbx_description
1 polymer ?
#
loop_
_entity_poly.entity_id
_entity_poly.type
_entity_poly.pdbx_seq_one_letter_code
_entity_poly.pdbx_strand_id
1 'polypeptide(L)'
;MDTIDSNAGRITASCLILAGGKGTRLTPDKPLLEVNSRPIIERTAGVVASLFDEVLVVTNTPEKYGFLALPLVADERKGCGPLMGIYSGLKKIRHEAAFVCAADMPFLNQEVIRSEFLELDTFEIVVPCPSGRPEFLHAFYSKRCLPVMRRNLDSDLFKIEMAARSCKTLRLGKEWFARNGLTERVDLAFTNINTIEDYHRCVRLEEEERARARAEASDLQKASSGFRAHNSVAPDLLREIRRTLILQETAYQRGMPGESFSSLWAHSSRVGRIARHIAEAEGFEQEPALLAGLLHDTGKFAQGGYHEGDVPEEKNAVRFAEKILAGTEYEKWIPAVSEAILSTYLEGEATSDIGRVVYDADCLDKLGNMGVAQFVAKRALRRQFLEEEVLIKTSVELTYAHHAPETLKTATGRALAGKRSARTRRFYTELLEEWTELGLGAYDIVEEDIAGIVCIFVVPCVCSCGGRLKIESDIRDSVKCRSAVVMYRCMECGKENEFSFCLPNVEGLPPRNESPLFF
;
A
#
# COMPACT_ATOMS: atom_id res chain seq x y z
N MET A 1 30.65 -18.48 12.19
CA MET A 1 29.58 -19.27 11.55
C MET A 1 28.44 -18.30 11.50
N ASP A 2 28.53 -17.43 10.50
CA ASP A 2 27.90 -16.11 10.56
C ASP A 2 26.48 -16.27 10.03
N THR A 3 25.53 -15.94 10.88
CA THR A 3 24.13 -15.78 10.53
C THR A 3 24.04 -14.76 9.39
N ILE A 4 23.67 -15.23 8.20
CA ILE A 4 23.44 -14.38 7.04
C ILE A 4 22.26 -13.48 7.38
N ASP A 5 22.59 -12.20 7.52
CA ASP A 5 21.71 -11.09 7.84
C ASP A 5 20.52 -11.04 6.85
N SER A 6 19.29 -11.06 7.37
CA SER A 6 18.05 -10.97 6.58
C SER A 6 17.87 -9.58 5.94
N ASN A 7 18.83 -8.67 6.13
CA ASN A 7 18.93 -7.37 5.48
C ASN A 7 19.91 -7.34 4.29
N ALA A 8 20.35 -8.50 3.78
CA ALA A 8 21.24 -8.57 2.63
C ALA A 8 20.59 -7.96 1.37
N GLY A 9 21.29 -7.00 0.73
CA GLY A 9 20.85 -6.30 -0.47
C GLY A 9 20.44 -7.21 -1.65
N ARG A 10 19.92 -6.59 -2.72
CA ARG A 10 19.50 -7.32 -3.92
C ARG A 10 20.66 -8.09 -4.57
N ILE A 11 20.34 -9.24 -5.15
CA ILE A 11 21.27 -10.03 -5.94
C ILE A 11 21.60 -9.25 -7.21
N THR A 12 22.89 -9.03 -7.47
CA THR A 12 23.40 -8.33 -8.66
C THR A 12 23.36 -9.22 -9.91
N ALA A 13 22.18 -9.74 -10.22
CA ALA A 13 21.85 -10.52 -11.41
C ALA A 13 20.42 -10.18 -11.84
N SER A 14 20.06 -10.54 -13.06
CA SER A 14 18.68 -10.41 -13.52
C SER A 14 17.87 -11.66 -13.15
N CYS A 15 16.55 -11.58 -13.26
CA CYS A 15 15.66 -12.72 -13.18
C CYS A 15 14.82 -12.82 -14.46
N LEU A 16 14.69 -14.04 -14.97
CA LEU A 16 13.87 -14.38 -16.12
C LEU A 16 12.76 -15.32 -15.68
N ILE A 17 11.51 -14.84 -15.69
CA ILE A 17 10.33 -15.66 -15.44
C ILE A 17 9.85 -16.20 -16.78
N LEU A 18 9.94 -17.51 -16.98
CA LEU A 18 9.49 -18.15 -18.21
C LEU A 18 7.99 -18.46 -18.13
N ALA A 19 7.20 -17.64 -18.82
CA ALA A 19 5.73 -17.67 -18.82
C ALA A 19 5.19 -18.10 -20.19
N GLY A 20 5.63 -19.29 -20.66
CA GLY A 20 5.26 -19.83 -21.96
C GLY A 20 5.19 -21.36 -22.00
N GLY A 21 4.31 -21.90 -22.83
CA GLY A 21 4.12 -23.34 -23.05
C GLY A 21 2.77 -23.65 -23.68
N LYS A 22 2.60 -24.83 -24.29
CA LYS A 22 1.34 -25.22 -24.94
C LYS A 22 0.18 -25.55 -23.97
N GLY A 23 0.38 -25.44 -22.66
CA GLY A 23 -0.70 -25.44 -21.65
C GLY A 23 -1.74 -26.58 -21.73
N THR A 24 -1.42 -27.74 -22.28
CA THR A 24 -2.43 -28.72 -22.74
C THR A 24 -3.11 -29.55 -21.64
N ARG A 25 -2.77 -29.37 -20.35
CA ARG A 25 -3.20 -30.28 -19.27
C ARG A 25 -4.07 -29.66 -18.18
N LEU A 26 -4.17 -28.34 -18.09
CA LEU A 26 -4.98 -27.61 -17.11
C LEU A 26 -5.54 -26.35 -17.76
N THR A 27 -6.85 -26.14 -17.64
CA THR A 27 -7.56 -24.94 -18.09
C THR A 27 -8.24 -24.32 -16.86
N PRO A 28 -8.04 -23.04 -16.53
CA PRO A 28 -7.27 -22.03 -17.27
C PRO A 28 -5.74 -22.18 -17.14
N ASP A 29 -4.98 -21.37 -17.89
CA ASP A 29 -3.50 -21.42 -17.95
C ASP A 29 -2.88 -21.47 -16.54
N LYS A 30 -2.01 -22.47 -16.29
CA LYS A 30 -1.41 -22.72 -14.96
C LYS A 30 -0.87 -21.48 -14.25
N PRO A 31 -0.09 -20.59 -14.88
CA PRO A 31 0.46 -19.42 -14.18
C PRO A 31 -0.61 -18.41 -13.76
N LEU A 32 -1.78 -18.44 -14.40
CA LEU A 32 -2.94 -17.60 -14.09
C LEU A 32 -3.91 -18.26 -13.10
N LEU A 33 -3.66 -19.50 -12.67
CA LEU A 33 -4.47 -20.12 -11.62
C LEU A 33 -4.30 -19.30 -10.33
N GLU A 34 -5.41 -18.90 -9.75
CA GLU A 34 -5.42 -18.11 -8.54
C GLU A 34 -5.34 -19.01 -7.32
N VAL A 35 -4.38 -18.74 -6.44
CA VAL A 35 -4.37 -19.27 -5.08
C VAL A 35 -4.69 -18.09 -4.18
N ASN A 36 -5.76 -18.16 -3.38
CA ASN A 36 -6.21 -17.05 -2.51
C ASN A 36 -6.40 -15.71 -3.27
N SER A 37 -7.05 -15.74 -4.43
CA SER A 37 -7.34 -14.57 -5.28
C SER A 37 -6.10 -13.85 -5.82
N ARG A 38 -4.95 -14.54 -5.91
CA ARG A 38 -3.74 -14.06 -6.57
C ARG A 38 -3.23 -15.12 -7.55
N PRO A 39 -3.02 -14.79 -8.84
CA PRO A 39 -2.34 -15.66 -9.79
C PRO A 39 -1.00 -16.17 -9.27
N ILE A 40 -0.68 -17.43 -9.53
CA ILE A 40 0.61 -18.03 -9.16
C ILE A 40 1.79 -17.20 -9.69
N ILE A 41 1.71 -16.73 -10.94
CA ILE A 41 2.77 -15.92 -11.53
C ILE A 41 2.98 -14.58 -10.80
N GLU A 42 1.92 -13.99 -10.23
CA GLU A 42 2.02 -12.76 -9.44
C GLU A 42 2.86 -12.99 -8.18
N ARG A 43 2.74 -14.18 -7.59
CA ARG A 43 3.53 -14.59 -6.41
C ARG A 43 4.99 -14.79 -6.76
N THR A 44 5.24 -15.56 -7.81
CA THR A 44 6.58 -15.79 -8.35
C THR A 44 7.27 -14.45 -8.64
N ALA A 45 6.55 -13.54 -9.32
CA ALA A 45 7.02 -12.19 -9.63
C ALA A 45 7.31 -11.36 -8.37
N GLY A 46 6.44 -11.41 -7.35
CA GLY A 46 6.65 -10.70 -6.09
C GLY A 46 7.92 -11.14 -5.35
N VAL A 47 8.17 -12.46 -5.27
CA VAL A 47 9.39 -12.98 -4.63
C VAL A 47 10.63 -12.50 -5.37
N VAL A 48 10.70 -12.69 -6.70
CA VAL A 48 11.90 -12.34 -7.46
C VAL A 48 12.12 -10.83 -7.59
N ALA A 49 11.06 -10.01 -7.64
CA ALA A 49 11.18 -8.56 -7.65
C ALA A 49 11.76 -7.98 -6.35
N SER A 50 11.61 -8.69 -5.23
CA SER A 50 12.27 -8.33 -3.97
C SER A 50 13.74 -8.75 -3.92
N LEU A 51 14.13 -9.77 -4.70
CA LEU A 51 15.46 -10.37 -4.68
C LEU A 51 16.43 -9.80 -5.71
N PHE A 52 15.94 -9.40 -6.89
CA PHE A 52 16.77 -9.02 -8.03
C PHE A 52 16.54 -7.57 -8.43
N ASP A 53 17.59 -6.93 -8.97
CA ASP A 53 17.51 -5.54 -9.47
C ASP A 53 16.74 -5.42 -10.79
N GLU A 54 16.69 -6.51 -11.56
CA GLU A 54 16.03 -6.56 -12.85
C GLU A 54 15.25 -7.88 -12.98
N VAL A 55 13.97 -7.78 -13.34
CA VAL A 55 13.11 -8.94 -13.60
C VAL A 55 12.43 -8.76 -14.95
N LEU A 56 12.45 -9.79 -15.80
CA LEU A 56 11.75 -9.82 -17.07
C LEU A 56 10.87 -11.07 -17.14
N VAL A 57 9.73 -10.96 -17.82
CA VAL A 57 8.86 -12.09 -18.13
C VAL A 57 9.06 -12.48 -19.58
N VAL A 58 9.47 -13.72 -19.83
CA VAL A 58 9.62 -14.25 -21.19
C VAL A 58 8.33 -14.94 -21.59
N THR A 59 7.64 -14.41 -22.60
CA THR A 59 6.32 -14.87 -23.03
C THR A 59 6.04 -14.56 -24.50
N ASN A 60 5.31 -15.46 -25.16
CA ASN A 60 4.80 -15.27 -26.53
C ASN A 60 3.35 -14.75 -26.56
N THR A 61 2.75 -14.52 -25.39
CA THR A 61 1.37 -14.02 -25.20
C THR A 61 1.41 -12.85 -24.19
N PRO A 62 2.03 -11.70 -24.55
CA PRO A 62 2.24 -10.57 -23.64
C PRO A 62 0.92 -10.01 -23.06
N GLU A 63 -0.18 -10.10 -23.81
CA GLU A 63 -1.52 -9.67 -23.40
C GLU A 63 -2.01 -10.34 -22.11
N LYS A 64 -1.52 -11.53 -21.77
CA LYS A 64 -1.89 -12.26 -20.55
C LYS A 64 -1.21 -11.74 -19.29
N TYR A 65 -0.10 -11.03 -19.43
CA TYR A 65 0.82 -10.74 -18.32
C TYR A 65 1.07 -9.25 -18.09
N GLY A 66 0.37 -8.37 -18.82
CA GLY A 66 0.50 -6.92 -18.66
C GLY A 66 0.22 -6.40 -17.24
N PHE A 67 -0.64 -7.11 -16.48
CA PHE A 67 -0.96 -6.77 -15.10
C PHE A 67 0.23 -6.85 -14.13
N LEU A 68 1.32 -7.55 -14.50
CA LEU A 68 2.52 -7.66 -13.68
C LEU A 68 3.38 -6.39 -13.70
N ALA A 69 3.15 -5.47 -14.66
CA ALA A 69 3.97 -4.27 -14.88
C ALA A 69 5.49 -4.55 -14.99
N LEU A 70 5.87 -5.74 -15.47
CA LEU A 70 7.25 -6.14 -15.72
C LEU A 70 7.58 -6.08 -17.22
N PRO A 71 8.86 -5.82 -17.60
CA PRO A 71 9.31 -5.92 -18.98
C PRO A 71 9.02 -7.31 -19.57
N LEU A 72 8.41 -7.34 -20.76
CA LEU A 72 8.05 -8.57 -21.46
C LEU A 72 9.01 -8.83 -22.62
N VAL A 73 9.50 -10.07 -22.74
CA VAL A 73 10.40 -10.50 -23.82
C VAL A 73 9.76 -11.66 -24.56
N ALA A 74 9.66 -11.56 -25.89
CA ALA A 74 9.20 -12.67 -26.72
C ALA A 74 10.37 -13.56 -27.17
N ASP A 75 10.06 -14.81 -27.50
CA ASP A 75 11.03 -15.70 -28.15
C ASP A 75 11.47 -15.12 -29.50
N GLU A 76 12.76 -15.19 -29.80
CA GLU A 76 13.27 -14.83 -31.14
C GLU A 76 12.78 -15.80 -32.21
N ARG A 77 12.50 -17.06 -31.84
CA ARG A 77 11.89 -18.07 -32.70
C ARG A 77 10.91 -18.94 -31.92
N LYS A 78 9.62 -18.76 -32.18
CA LYS A 78 8.53 -19.50 -31.50
C LYS A 78 8.64 -21.01 -31.71
N GLY A 79 8.22 -21.77 -30.70
CA GLY A 79 8.11 -23.24 -30.81
C GLY A 79 9.40 -24.01 -30.50
N CYS A 80 10.47 -23.33 -30.09
CA CYS A 80 11.79 -23.93 -29.80
C CYS A 80 12.00 -24.26 -28.31
N GLY A 81 10.91 -24.41 -27.56
CA GLY A 81 10.91 -24.80 -26.16
C GLY A 81 11.59 -23.79 -25.21
N PRO A 82 11.78 -24.18 -23.94
CA PRO A 82 12.33 -23.31 -22.91
C PRO A 82 13.76 -22.80 -23.20
N LEU A 83 14.56 -23.54 -23.96
CA LEU A 83 15.92 -23.11 -24.34
C LEU A 83 15.88 -21.79 -25.12
N MET A 84 14.89 -21.60 -26.00
CA MET A 84 14.71 -20.34 -26.72
C MET A 84 14.35 -19.21 -25.77
N GLY A 85 13.44 -19.44 -24.82
CA GLY A 85 13.06 -18.43 -23.84
C GLY A 85 14.25 -17.96 -23.00
N ILE A 86 15.10 -18.89 -22.56
CA ILE A 86 16.35 -18.56 -21.85
C ILE A 86 17.27 -17.75 -22.76
N TYR A 87 17.51 -18.20 -23.99
CA TYR A 87 18.38 -17.51 -24.94
C TYR A 87 17.90 -16.07 -25.24
N SER A 88 16.62 -15.90 -25.55
CA SER A 88 16.00 -14.59 -25.82
C SER A 88 16.03 -13.69 -24.60
N GLY A 89 15.76 -14.21 -23.40
CA GLY A 89 15.86 -13.47 -22.15
C GLY A 89 17.29 -13.03 -21.85
N LEU A 90 18.27 -13.93 -21.90
CA LEU A 90 19.68 -13.64 -21.61
C LEU A 90 20.29 -12.60 -22.57
N LYS A 91 19.78 -12.47 -23.80
CA LYS A 91 20.19 -11.39 -24.71
C LYS A 91 19.67 -10.01 -24.32
N LYS A 92 18.62 -9.94 -23.50
CA LYS A 92 17.93 -8.69 -23.13
C LYS A 92 18.29 -8.18 -21.74
N ILE A 93 18.81 -9.04 -20.87
CA ILE A 93 19.19 -8.63 -19.52
C ILE A 93 20.37 -7.65 -19.51
N ARG A 94 20.40 -6.77 -18.51
CA ARG A 94 21.51 -5.84 -18.23
C ARG A 94 22.70 -6.55 -17.59
N HIS A 95 22.46 -7.46 -16.65
CA HIS A 95 23.52 -8.15 -15.92
C HIS A 95 24.23 -9.25 -16.73
N GLU A 96 25.36 -9.76 -16.23
CA GLU A 96 26.13 -10.83 -16.87
C GLU A 96 25.50 -12.22 -16.72
N ALA A 97 24.53 -12.35 -15.81
CA ALA A 97 23.82 -13.59 -15.55
C ALA A 97 22.37 -13.31 -15.14
N ALA A 98 21.53 -14.33 -15.29
CA ALA A 98 20.19 -14.34 -14.76
C ALA A 98 19.87 -15.63 -14.01
N PHE A 99 19.08 -15.48 -12.95
CA PHE A 99 18.26 -16.57 -12.43
C PHE A 99 17.09 -16.82 -13.36
N VAL A 100 16.86 -18.08 -13.74
CA VAL A 100 15.74 -18.49 -14.58
C VAL A 100 14.78 -19.30 -13.72
N CYS A 101 13.53 -18.86 -13.64
CA CYS A 101 12.45 -19.57 -12.97
C CYS A 101 11.27 -19.85 -13.90
N ALA A 102 10.54 -20.94 -13.66
CA ALA A 102 9.24 -21.17 -14.30
C ALA A 102 8.17 -20.30 -13.64
N ALA A 103 7.17 -19.88 -14.42
CA ALA A 103 6.07 -19.04 -13.91
C ALA A 103 5.16 -19.75 -12.89
N ASP A 104 5.21 -21.09 -12.81
CA ASP A 104 4.39 -21.97 -11.96
C ASP A 104 5.13 -22.50 -10.71
N MET A 105 6.14 -21.76 -10.23
CA MET A 105 6.91 -22.03 -9.00
C MET A 105 6.53 -21.08 -7.84
N PRO A 106 5.42 -21.31 -7.13
CA PRO A 106 4.91 -20.40 -6.10
C PRO A 106 5.76 -20.31 -4.81
N PHE A 107 6.66 -21.27 -4.56
CA PHE A 107 7.36 -21.43 -3.29
C PHE A 107 8.87 -21.16 -3.39
N LEU A 108 9.30 -20.29 -4.32
CA LEU A 108 10.70 -19.90 -4.45
C LEU A 108 11.29 -19.47 -3.10
N ASN A 109 12.43 -20.06 -2.72
CA ASN A 109 13.07 -19.78 -1.45
C ASN A 109 14.29 -18.86 -1.63
N GLN A 110 14.27 -17.72 -0.93
CA GLN A 110 15.30 -16.69 -1.07
C GLN A 110 16.70 -17.17 -0.70
N GLU A 111 16.84 -17.96 0.36
CA GLU A 111 18.15 -18.44 0.83
C GLU A 111 18.74 -19.48 -0.10
N VAL A 112 17.89 -20.35 -0.67
CA VAL A 112 18.30 -21.30 -1.71
C VAL A 112 18.84 -20.54 -2.92
N ILE A 113 18.08 -19.56 -3.43
CA ILE A 113 18.49 -18.75 -4.60
C ILE A 113 19.79 -17.97 -4.32
N ARG A 114 19.92 -17.35 -3.14
CA ARG A 114 21.15 -16.63 -2.77
C ARG A 114 22.35 -17.57 -2.69
N SER A 115 22.18 -18.75 -2.10
CA SER A 115 23.26 -19.73 -1.97
C SER A 115 23.67 -20.29 -3.33
N GLU A 116 22.72 -20.51 -4.25
CA GLU A 116 23.00 -20.86 -5.65
C GLU A 116 23.77 -19.77 -6.40
N PHE A 117 23.43 -18.50 -6.16
CA PHE A 117 24.11 -17.36 -6.80
C PHE A 117 25.58 -17.28 -6.42
N LEU A 118 25.91 -17.55 -5.14
CA LEU A 118 27.30 -17.52 -4.65
C LEU A 118 28.19 -18.55 -5.34
N GLU A 119 27.61 -19.62 -5.87
CA GLU A 119 28.33 -20.67 -6.61
C GLU A 119 28.54 -20.33 -8.09
N LEU A 120 27.92 -19.27 -8.62
CA LEU A 120 27.91 -18.98 -10.05
C LEU A 120 29.29 -18.61 -10.61
N ASP A 121 30.10 -17.90 -9.82
CA ASP A 121 31.47 -17.43 -10.09
C ASP A 121 32.06 -17.85 -11.47
N THR A 122 32.85 -18.94 -11.48
CA THR A 122 33.51 -19.42 -12.71
C THR A 122 32.66 -20.38 -13.54
N PHE A 123 31.42 -20.65 -13.15
CA PHE A 123 30.50 -21.52 -13.88
C PHE A 123 29.62 -20.72 -14.85
N GLU A 124 29.13 -21.40 -15.87
CA GLU A 124 28.22 -20.82 -16.84
C GLU A 124 26.76 -21.14 -16.48
N ILE A 125 26.54 -22.28 -15.83
CA ILE A 125 25.25 -22.72 -15.33
C ILE A 125 25.44 -23.28 -13.92
N VAL A 126 24.65 -22.83 -12.96
CA VAL A 126 24.49 -23.48 -11.65
C VAL A 126 23.08 -24.02 -11.59
N VAL A 127 22.94 -25.34 -11.53
CA VAL A 127 21.65 -26.03 -11.56
C VAL A 127 21.47 -26.91 -10.32
N PRO A 128 20.39 -26.72 -9.56
CA PRO A 128 20.08 -27.56 -8.42
C PRO A 128 19.56 -28.92 -8.86
N CYS A 129 19.91 -29.95 -8.07
CA CYS A 129 19.58 -31.35 -8.30
C CYS A 129 19.08 -32.03 -7.01
N PRO A 130 18.00 -31.53 -6.37
CA PRO A 130 17.59 -31.97 -5.04
C PRO A 130 17.14 -33.44 -5.01
N SER A 131 16.52 -33.90 -6.09
CA SER A 131 16.07 -35.29 -6.31
C SER A 131 17.03 -36.09 -7.19
N GLY A 132 18.25 -35.57 -7.43
CA GLY A 132 19.21 -36.13 -8.37
C GLY A 132 18.96 -35.78 -9.85
N ARG A 133 17.86 -35.08 -10.16
CA ARG A 133 17.56 -34.54 -11.50
C ARG A 133 17.74 -33.03 -11.55
N PRO A 134 18.25 -32.46 -12.66
CA PRO A 134 18.48 -31.03 -12.77
C PRO A 134 17.17 -30.24 -12.94
N GLU A 135 16.98 -29.23 -12.10
CA GLU A 135 15.89 -28.26 -12.19
C GLU A 135 16.31 -27.05 -13.04
N PHE A 136 16.35 -27.24 -14.36
CA PHE A 136 16.83 -26.21 -15.29
C PHE A 136 16.00 -24.91 -15.32
N LEU A 137 14.76 -24.97 -14.83
CA LEU A 137 13.89 -23.81 -14.68
C LEU A 137 13.87 -23.28 -13.25
N HIS A 138 14.90 -23.59 -12.46
CA HIS A 138 15.25 -22.95 -11.20
C HIS A 138 16.78 -22.91 -11.13
N ALA A 139 17.43 -22.13 -11.98
CA ALA A 139 18.88 -22.19 -12.15
C ALA A 139 19.46 -20.85 -12.59
N PHE A 140 20.74 -20.64 -12.29
CA PHE A 140 21.48 -19.49 -12.80
C PHE A 140 22.14 -19.79 -14.13
N TYR A 141 22.08 -18.84 -15.05
CA TYR A 141 22.71 -18.88 -16.37
C TYR A 141 23.50 -17.60 -16.63
N SER A 142 24.76 -17.75 -17.02
CA SER A 142 25.59 -16.66 -17.52
C SER A 142 25.32 -16.39 -19.01
N LYS A 143 25.50 -15.14 -19.45
CA LYS A 143 25.55 -14.77 -20.88
C LYS A 143 26.61 -15.55 -21.66
N ARG A 144 27.63 -16.09 -20.99
CA ARG A 144 28.63 -17.00 -21.59
C ARG A 144 27.99 -18.26 -22.22
N CYS A 145 26.77 -18.63 -21.82
CA CYS A 145 26.01 -19.72 -22.46
C CYS A 145 25.50 -19.39 -23.87
N LEU A 146 25.38 -18.10 -24.24
CA LEU A 146 24.70 -17.67 -25.48
C LEU A 146 25.29 -18.31 -26.75
N PRO A 147 26.61 -18.44 -26.95
CA PRO A 147 27.16 -19.11 -28.14
C PRO A 147 26.83 -20.60 -28.21
N VAL A 148 26.79 -21.30 -27.08
CA VAL A 148 26.39 -22.72 -27.00
C VAL A 148 24.90 -22.86 -27.30
N MET A 149 24.07 -22.04 -26.65
CA MET A 149 22.62 -22.03 -26.86
C MET A 149 22.29 -21.73 -28.34
N ARG A 150 22.94 -20.74 -28.94
CA ARG A 150 22.76 -20.40 -30.36
C ARG A 150 23.09 -21.57 -31.28
N ARG A 151 24.25 -22.22 -31.11
CA ARG A 151 24.63 -23.40 -31.92
C ARG A 151 23.61 -24.53 -31.82
N ASN A 152 23.12 -24.81 -30.62
CA ASN A 152 22.10 -25.82 -30.41
C ASN A 152 20.77 -25.44 -31.09
N LEU A 153 20.34 -24.19 -30.92
CA LEU A 153 19.12 -23.68 -31.56
C LEU A 153 19.22 -23.71 -33.09
N ASP A 154 20.35 -23.31 -33.66
CA ASP A 154 20.60 -23.35 -35.11
C ASP A 154 20.61 -24.80 -35.65
N SER A 155 20.90 -25.78 -34.80
CA SER A 155 20.90 -27.23 -35.12
C SER A 155 19.61 -27.94 -34.70
N ASP A 156 18.56 -27.21 -34.36
CA ASP A 156 17.26 -27.72 -33.88
C ASP A 156 17.32 -28.61 -32.61
N LEU A 157 18.34 -28.39 -31.78
CA LEU A 157 18.53 -29.06 -30.49
C LEU A 157 17.92 -28.23 -29.35
N PHE A 158 16.63 -28.41 -29.09
CA PHE A 158 15.85 -27.54 -28.19
C PHE A 158 15.89 -27.89 -26.69
N LYS A 159 16.52 -29.01 -26.30
CA LYS A 159 16.57 -29.44 -24.90
C LYS A 159 17.66 -28.69 -24.14
N ILE A 160 17.31 -28.05 -23.02
CA ILE A 160 18.27 -27.32 -22.16
C ILE A 160 19.45 -28.21 -21.76
N GLU A 161 19.19 -29.49 -21.45
CA GLU A 161 20.23 -30.44 -21.05
C GLU A 161 21.35 -30.59 -22.10
N MET A 162 21.03 -30.46 -23.40
CA MET A 162 22.04 -30.54 -24.45
C MET A 162 22.97 -29.33 -24.45
N ALA A 163 22.45 -28.14 -24.15
CA ALA A 163 23.26 -26.94 -24.00
C ALA A 163 24.11 -27.05 -22.72
N ALA A 164 23.51 -27.49 -21.62
CA ALA A 164 24.21 -27.63 -20.33
C ALA A 164 25.39 -28.62 -20.38
N ARG A 165 25.31 -29.68 -21.18
CA ARG A 165 26.45 -30.61 -21.41
C ARG A 165 27.65 -29.96 -22.09
N SER A 166 27.42 -28.86 -22.81
CA SER A 166 28.45 -28.14 -23.57
C SER A 166 28.87 -26.83 -22.88
N CYS A 167 28.28 -26.51 -21.72
CA CYS A 167 28.65 -25.41 -20.85
C CYS A 167 29.35 -25.94 -19.60
N LYS A 168 30.17 -25.11 -18.95
CA LYS A 168 30.74 -25.37 -17.63
C LYS A 168 29.62 -25.29 -16.57
N THR A 169 29.01 -26.43 -16.29
CA THR A 169 27.81 -26.54 -15.44
C THR A 169 28.15 -27.13 -14.07
N LEU A 170 27.78 -26.43 -13.00
CA LEU A 170 27.80 -26.95 -11.63
C LEU A 170 26.43 -27.54 -11.28
N ARG A 171 26.43 -28.74 -10.68
CA ARG A 171 25.21 -29.42 -10.20
C ARG A 171 25.21 -29.47 -8.68
N LEU A 172 24.19 -28.87 -8.05
CA LEU A 172 24.07 -28.85 -6.59
C LEU A 172 23.18 -30.00 -6.13
N GLY A 173 23.80 -31.09 -5.69
CA GLY A 173 23.07 -32.28 -5.20
C GLY A 173 22.56 -32.14 -3.77
N LYS A 174 21.80 -33.14 -3.31
CA LYS A 174 21.28 -33.24 -1.93
C LYS A 174 22.34 -32.99 -0.84
N GLU A 175 23.55 -33.50 -1.03
CA GLU A 175 24.66 -33.32 -0.09
C GLU A 175 25.12 -31.86 0.02
N TRP A 176 25.07 -31.10 -1.07
CA TRP A 176 25.41 -29.68 -1.05
C TRP A 176 24.37 -28.90 -0.25
N PHE A 177 23.08 -29.17 -0.44
CA PHE A 177 22.01 -28.54 0.35
C PHE A 177 22.12 -28.88 1.84
N ALA A 178 22.45 -30.12 2.17
CA ALA A 178 22.64 -30.55 3.56
C ALA A 178 23.80 -29.81 4.23
N ARG A 179 24.96 -29.67 3.55
CA ARG A 179 26.12 -28.95 4.08
C ARG A 179 25.86 -27.46 4.28
N ASN A 180 24.95 -26.87 3.51
CA ASN A 180 24.57 -25.46 3.61
C ASN A 180 23.36 -25.22 4.52
N GLY A 181 22.85 -26.25 5.23
CA GLY A 181 21.71 -26.10 6.15
C GLY A 181 20.38 -25.83 5.45
N LEU A 182 20.25 -26.21 4.17
CA LEU A 182 19.09 -25.92 3.32
C LEU A 182 18.14 -27.12 3.15
N THR A 183 18.41 -28.27 3.78
CA THR A 183 17.67 -29.52 3.59
C THR A 183 16.15 -29.34 3.68
N GLU A 184 15.65 -28.67 4.71
CA GLU A 184 14.21 -28.50 4.96
C GLU A 184 13.54 -27.49 4.00
N ARG A 185 14.33 -26.62 3.36
CA ARG A 185 13.85 -25.56 2.47
C ARG A 185 13.71 -26.03 1.03
N VAL A 186 14.47 -27.06 0.67
CA VAL A 186 14.52 -27.63 -0.68
C VAL A 186 13.23 -28.39 -1.04
N ASP A 187 12.57 -29.03 -0.08
CA ASP A 187 11.39 -29.87 -0.36
C ASP A 187 10.21 -29.09 -0.96
N LEU A 188 10.13 -27.77 -0.71
CA LEU A 188 9.09 -26.89 -1.24
C LEU A 188 9.59 -26.00 -2.38
N ALA A 189 10.85 -25.55 -2.34
CA ALA A 189 11.41 -24.56 -3.27
C ALA A 189 11.29 -24.92 -4.76
N PHE A 190 11.27 -26.21 -5.08
CA PHE A 190 11.23 -26.73 -6.45
C PHE A 190 9.84 -27.25 -6.87
N THR A 191 8.79 -26.95 -6.11
CA THR A 191 7.43 -27.42 -6.41
C THR A 191 6.85 -26.65 -7.60
N ASN A 192 6.51 -27.38 -8.67
CA ASN A 192 5.78 -26.88 -9.83
C ASN A 192 4.31 -27.30 -9.77
N ILE A 193 3.38 -26.41 -10.14
CA ILE A 193 1.95 -26.74 -10.20
C ILE A 193 1.60 -27.35 -11.57
N ASN A 194 1.54 -28.68 -11.62
CA ASN A 194 1.27 -29.41 -12.86
C ASN A 194 -0.09 -30.08 -12.93
N THR A 195 -0.67 -30.46 -11.79
CA THR A 195 -1.97 -31.12 -11.66
C THR A 195 -2.90 -30.39 -10.67
N ILE A 196 -4.16 -30.81 -10.60
CA ILE A 196 -5.12 -30.27 -9.62
C ILE A 196 -4.73 -30.66 -8.18
N GLU A 197 -4.11 -31.83 -8.01
CA GLU A 197 -3.55 -32.26 -6.73
C GLU A 197 -2.39 -31.36 -6.28
N ASP A 198 -1.52 -30.94 -7.20
CA ASP A 198 -0.45 -29.96 -6.93
C ASP A 198 -1.04 -28.62 -6.50
N TYR A 199 -2.11 -28.17 -7.16
CA TYR A 199 -2.83 -26.95 -6.80
C TYR A 199 -3.43 -27.05 -5.39
N HIS A 200 -4.14 -28.13 -5.06
CA HIS A 200 -4.69 -28.32 -3.71
C HIS A 200 -3.59 -28.42 -2.65
N ARG A 201 -2.46 -29.05 -2.97
CA ARG A 201 -1.29 -29.07 -2.09
C ARG A 201 -0.74 -27.65 -1.88
N CYS A 202 -0.67 -26.83 -2.93
CA CYS A 202 -0.26 -25.44 -2.84
C CYS A 202 -1.18 -24.62 -1.92
N VAL A 203 -2.50 -24.77 -2.07
CA VAL A 203 -3.50 -24.09 -1.21
C VAL A 203 -3.27 -24.46 0.26
N ARG A 204 -3.13 -25.76 0.58
CA ARG A 204 -2.90 -26.22 1.97
C ARG A 204 -1.59 -25.70 2.55
N LEU A 205 -0.49 -25.78 1.80
CA LEU A 205 0.81 -25.30 2.25
C LEU A 205 0.80 -23.79 2.53
N GLU A 206 0.06 -23.01 1.74
CA GLU A 206 -0.09 -21.58 2.00
C GLU A 206 -0.93 -21.32 3.26
N GLU A 207 -1.99 -22.09 3.51
CA GLU A 207 -2.75 -22.02 4.75
C GLU A 207 -1.89 -22.37 5.96
N GLU A 208 -1.03 -23.38 5.84
CA GLU A 208 -0.07 -23.79 6.86
C GLU A 208 1.03 -22.75 7.10
N GLU A 209 1.64 -22.18 6.04
CA GLU A 209 2.61 -21.08 6.19
C GLU A 209 1.96 -19.84 6.79
N ARG A 210 0.73 -19.50 6.41
CA ARG A 210 0.00 -18.41 7.05
C ARG A 210 -0.33 -18.72 8.51
N ALA A 211 -0.65 -19.97 8.84
CA ALA A 211 -0.86 -20.40 10.22
C ALA A 211 0.45 -20.33 11.02
N ARG A 212 1.59 -20.73 10.43
CA ARG A 212 2.93 -20.61 11.03
C ARG A 212 3.35 -19.15 11.18
N ALA A 213 3.20 -18.32 10.16
CA ALA A 213 3.48 -16.88 10.24
C ALA A 213 2.56 -16.18 11.25
N ARG A 214 1.31 -16.62 11.41
CA ARG A 214 0.41 -16.16 12.49
C ARG A 214 0.87 -16.64 13.86
N ALA A 215 1.39 -17.87 13.97
CA ALA A 215 1.92 -18.43 15.20
C ALA A 215 3.26 -17.78 15.61
N GLU A 216 4.17 -17.53 14.66
CA GLU A 216 5.44 -16.84 14.86
C GLU A 216 5.22 -15.35 15.14
N ALA A 217 4.27 -14.70 14.47
CA ALA A 217 3.83 -13.34 14.83
C ALA A 217 3.21 -13.32 16.25
N SER A 218 2.56 -14.41 16.67
CA SER A 218 2.02 -14.60 18.02
C SER A 218 3.13 -14.86 19.05
N ASP A 219 4.22 -15.55 18.69
CA ASP A 219 5.37 -15.81 19.57
C ASP A 219 6.30 -14.59 19.69
N LEU A 220 6.48 -13.79 18.61
CA LEU A 220 7.08 -12.45 18.68
C LEU A 220 6.23 -11.48 19.52
N GLN A 221 4.91 -11.63 19.51
CA GLN A 221 3.98 -10.91 20.41
C GLN A 221 4.12 -11.34 21.88
N LYS A 222 4.51 -12.59 22.18
CA LYS A 222 4.76 -13.06 23.55
C LYS A 222 6.06 -12.51 24.14
N ALA A 223 7.06 -12.20 23.30
CA ALA A 223 8.30 -11.54 23.74
C ALA A 223 8.09 -10.03 24.04
N SER A 224 7.06 -9.41 23.47
CA SER A 224 6.60 -8.06 23.81
C SER A 224 5.39 -8.13 24.76
N SER A 225 5.61 -8.53 26.01
CA SER A 225 4.58 -8.54 27.04
C SER A 225 3.97 -7.13 27.23
N GLY A 226 2.83 -6.85 26.60
CA GLY A 226 2.14 -5.58 26.77
C GLY A 226 0.93 -5.28 25.86
N PHE A 227 0.61 -6.09 24.84
CA PHE A 227 -0.56 -5.83 23.99
C PHE A 227 -1.37 -7.11 23.75
N ARG A 228 -2.34 -7.38 24.64
CA ARG A 228 -3.30 -8.47 24.46
C ARG A 228 -4.29 -8.11 23.35
N ALA A 229 -4.15 -8.73 22.18
CA ALA A 229 -5.23 -8.75 21.20
C ALA A 229 -6.22 -9.88 21.56
N HIS A 230 -7.33 -9.53 22.21
CA HIS A 230 -8.54 -10.35 22.12
C HIS A 230 -9.51 -9.75 21.08
N ASN A 231 -9.72 -10.57 20.06
CA ASN A 231 -10.82 -10.67 19.10
C ASN A 231 -11.02 -9.54 18.07
N SER A 232 -10.47 -9.79 16.88
CA SER A 232 -10.83 -9.17 15.61
C SER A 232 -12.28 -9.48 15.23
N VAL A 233 -12.95 -8.48 14.64
CA VAL A 233 -14.19 -8.66 13.86
C VAL A 233 -14.10 -9.90 12.97
N ALA A 234 -15.19 -10.68 12.90
CA ALA A 234 -15.26 -11.91 12.12
C ALA A 234 -14.71 -11.70 10.70
N PRO A 235 -13.85 -12.60 10.17
CA PRO A 235 -13.17 -12.38 8.89
C PRO A 235 -14.11 -12.11 7.71
N ASP A 236 -15.28 -12.74 7.70
CA ASP A 236 -16.27 -12.56 6.64
C ASP A 236 -16.97 -11.19 6.74
N LEU A 237 -17.29 -10.73 7.96
CA LEU A 237 -17.81 -9.39 8.18
C LEU A 237 -16.79 -8.32 7.76
N LEU A 238 -15.52 -8.50 8.14
CA LEU A 238 -14.45 -7.58 7.73
C LEU A 238 -14.27 -7.54 6.20
N ARG A 239 -14.44 -8.68 5.53
CA ARG A 239 -14.39 -8.79 4.06
C ARG A 239 -15.57 -8.06 3.43
N GLU A 240 -16.76 -8.17 3.99
CA GLU A 240 -17.95 -7.46 3.50
C GLU A 240 -17.81 -5.95 3.67
N ILE A 241 -17.40 -5.46 4.84
CA ILE A 241 -17.13 -4.03 5.08
C ILE A 241 -16.12 -3.49 4.06
N ARG A 242 -14.99 -4.20 3.89
CA ARG A 242 -13.96 -3.84 2.90
C ARG A 242 -14.53 -3.77 1.50
N ARG A 243 -15.31 -4.78 1.10
CA ARG A 243 -15.96 -4.85 -0.21
C ARG A 243 -16.91 -3.67 -0.40
N THR A 244 -17.74 -3.34 0.58
CA THR A 244 -18.67 -2.21 0.51
C THR A 244 -17.94 -0.90 0.28
N LEU A 245 -16.91 -0.60 1.07
CA LEU A 245 -16.12 0.63 0.93
C LEU A 245 -15.43 0.74 -0.44
N ILE A 246 -14.83 -0.36 -0.92
CA ILE A 246 -14.21 -0.39 -2.26
C ILE A 246 -15.26 -0.16 -3.36
N LEU A 247 -16.43 -0.80 -3.27
CA LEU A 247 -17.48 -0.64 -4.26
C LEU A 247 -18.05 0.78 -4.30
N GLN A 248 -18.28 1.41 -3.15
CA GLN A 248 -18.74 2.80 -3.05
C GLN A 248 -17.70 3.76 -3.66
N GLU A 249 -16.43 3.62 -3.29
CA GLU A 249 -15.34 4.44 -3.82
C GLU A 249 -15.15 4.24 -5.33
N THR A 250 -15.24 3.00 -5.82
CA THR A 250 -15.14 2.67 -7.26
C THR A 250 -16.33 3.24 -8.05
N ALA A 251 -17.54 3.18 -7.50
CA ALA A 251 -18.74 3.72 -8.16
C ALA A 251 -18.64 5.23 -8.38
N TYR A 252 -18.17 5.98 -7.37
CA TYR A 252 -17.88 7.40 -7.49
C TYR A 252 -16.77 7.68 -8.52
N GLN A 253 -15.68 6.91 -8.48
CA GLN A 253 -14.55 7.09 -9.40
C GLN A 253 -14.91 6.78 -10.86
N ARG A 254 -15.85 5.86 -11.14
CA ARG A 254 -16.35 5.63 -12.52
C ARG A 254 -17.06 6.84 -13.13
N GLY A 255 -17.53 7.78 -12.31
CA GLY A 255 -18.05 9.08 -12.75
C GLY A 255 -16.96 10.10 -13.11
N MET A 256 -15.69 9.80 -12.85
CA MET A 256 -14.55 10.71 -13.09
C MET A 256 -13.52 10.08 -14.05
N PRO A 257 -12.95 10.84 -15.01
CA PRO A 257 -11.89 10.31 -15.87
C PRO A 257 -10.57 10.12 -15.09
N GLY A 258 -10.18 8.87 -14.79
CA GLY A 258 -8.90 8.56 -14.11
C GLY A 258 -8.77 7.12 -13.58
N GLU A 259 -7.61 6.79 -13.01
CA GLU A 259 -7.32 5.51 -12.32
C GLU A 259 -8.06 5.39 -10.98
N SER A 260 -8.46 4.17 -10.62
CA SER A 260 -9.19 3.87 -9.39
C SER A 260 -8.23 3.56 -8.23
N PHE A 261 -8.42 4.20 -7.08
CA PHE A 261 -7.63 3.97 -5.86
C PHE A 261 -8.54 3.58 -4.70
N SER A 262 -8.09 2.66 -3.85
CA SER A 262 -8.80 2.24 -2.63
C SER A 262 -8.28 2.98 -1.39
N SER A 263 -8.70 4.23 -1.21
CA SER A 263 -8.28 5.05 -0.07
C SER A 263 -9.19 4.91 1.15
N LEU A 264 -10.49 4.65 0.93
CA LEU A 264 -11.48 4.59 2.01
C LEU A 264 -11.22 3.42 2.95
N TRP A 265 -10.97 2.22 2.42
CA TRP A 265 -10.69 1.05 3.25
C TRP A 265 -9.46 1.26 4.14
N ALA A 266 -8.38 1.81 3.58
CA ALA A 266 -7.15 2.04 4.31
C ALA A 266 -7.39 3.02 5.48
N HIS A 267 -8.16 4.08 5.24
CA HIS A 267 -8.57 5.05 6.24
C HIS A 267 -9.47 4.43 7.32
N SER A 268 -10.63 3.87 6.96
CA SER A 268 -11.57 3.29 7.92
C SER A 268 -10.94 2.15 8.75
N SER A 269 -10.02 1.37 8.16
CA SER A 269 -9.28 0.34 8.89
C SER A 269 -8.39 0.92 10.01
N ARG A 270 -7.74 2.06 9.77
CA ARG A 270 -6.93 2.74 10.79
C ARG A 270 -7.81 3.43 11.82
N VAL A 271 -8.86 4.13 11.39
CA VAL A 271 -9.82 4.78 12.29
C VAL A 271 -10.44 3.77 13.24
N GLY A 272 -10.93 2.62 12.76
CA GLY A 272 -11.47 1.58 13.63
C GLY A 272 -10.46 1.06 14.67
N ARG A 273 -9.18 0.92 14.30
CA ARG A 273 -8.14 0.47 15.24
C ARG A 273 -7.78 1.54 16.27
N ILE A 274 -7.73 2.81 15.86
CA ILE A 274 -7.48 3.94 16.76
C ILE A 274 -8.68 4.11 17.70
N ALA A 275 -9.91 4.02 17.18
CA ALA A 275 -11.14 4.07 17.97
C ALA A 275 -11.16 3.00 19.04
N ARG A 276 -10.84 1.75 18.69
CA ARG A 276 -10.72 0.66 19.69
C ARG A 276 -9.70 0.99 20.78
N HIS A 277 -8.54 1.51 20.39
CA HIS A 277 -7.47 1.87 21.33
C HIS A 277 -7.90 2.98 22.29
N ILE A 278 -8.59 4.00 21.79
CA ILE A 278 -9.13 5.08 22.63
C ILE A 278 -10.22 4.52 23.54
N ALA A 279 -11.16 3.72 23.02
CA ALA A 279 -12.20 3.09 23.83
C ALA A 279 -11.62 2.24 24.97
N GLU A 280 -10.59 1.43 24.69
CA GLU A 280 -9.89 0.65 25.71
C GLU A 280 -9.27 1.53 26.80
N ALA A 281 -8.62 2.63 26.42
CA ALA A 281 -7.98 3.55 27.35
C ALA A 281 -8.98 4.38 28.19
N GLU A 282 -10.14 4.71 27.62
CA GLU A 282 -11.22 5.43 28.29
C GLU A 282 -12.12 4.50 29.13
N GLY A 283 -11.99 3.18 28.98
CA GLY A 283 -12.86 2.20 29.64
C GLY A 283 -14.23 2.02 28.98
N PHE A 284 -14.36 2.37 27.70
CA PHE A 284 -15.57 2.20 26.89
C PHE A 284 -15.60 0.87 26.14
N GLU A 285 -16.77 0.54 25.59
CA GLU A 285 -16.99 -0.68 24.79
C GLU A 285 -16.15 -0.66 23.50
N GLN A 286 -15.24 -1.64 23.40
CA GLN A 286 -14.23 -1.69 22.33
C GLN A 286 -14.78 -2.18 20.99
N GLU A 287 -15.68 -3.17 21.01
CA GLU A 287 -16.28 -3.75 19.80
C GLU A 287 -17.11 -2.73 19.00
N PRO A 288 -18.08 -2.00 19.59
CA PRO A 288 -18.84 -0.99 18.85
C PRO A 288 -17.96 0.18 18.39
N ALA A 289 -16.91 0.55 19.14
CA ALA A 289 -15.95 1.57 18.68
C ALA A 289 -15.17 1.12 17.44
N LEU A 290 -14.70 -0.12 17.42
CA LEU A 290 -14.03 -0.70 16.25
C LEU A 290 -14.98 -0.75 15.04
N LEU A 291 -16.20 -1.24 15.23
CA LEU A 291 -17.19 -1.36 14.16
C LEU A 291 -17.61 0.01 13.62
N ALA A 292 -17.90 0.97 14.50
CA ALA A 292 -18.25 2.33 14.09
C ALA A 292 -17.11 3.00 13.31
N GLY A 293 -15.86 2.90 13.77
CA GLY A 293 -14.72 3.42 13.02
C GLY A 293 -14.47 2.72 11.68
N LEU A 294 -14.79 1.42 11.56
CA LEU A 294 -14.72 0.70 10.28
C LEU A 294 -15.84 1.09 9.31
N LEU A 295 -17.01 1.46 9.82
CA LEU A 295 -18.24 1.68 9.04
C LEU A 295 -18.56 3.15 8.78
N HIS A 296 -17.96 4.10 9.50
CA HIS A 296 -18.35 5.52 9.47
C HIS A 296 -18.37 6.13 8.06
N ASP A 297 -17.44 5.72 7.20
CA ASP A 297 -17.29 6.26 5.84
C ASP A 297 -18.03 5.44 4.76
N THR A 298 -18.83 4.44 5.14
CA THR A 298 -19.56 3.58 4.18
C THR A 298 -20.64 4.32 3.39
N GLY A 299 -21.13 5.45 3.89
CA GLY A 299 -22.15 6.28 3.26
C GLY A 299 -21.62 7.41 2.37
N LYS A 300 -20.30 7.59 2.29
CA LYS A 300 -19.63 8.75 1.65
C LYS A 300 -19.97 8.96 0.17
N PHE A 301 -20.35 7.90 -0.55
CA PHE A 301 -20.58 7.92 -2.01
C PHE A 301 -21.89 7.24 -2.46
N ALA A 302 -22.91 7.24 -1.61
CA ALA A 302 -24.18 6.57 -1.94
C ALA A 302 -24.73 7.03 -3.31
N GLN A 303 -25.04 6.06 -4.19
CA GLN A 303 -25.54 6.24 -5.57
C GLN A 303 -24.56 6.80 -6.61
N GLY A 304 -23.25 6.89 -6.31
CA GLY A 304 -22.24 7.33 -7.28
C GLY A 304 -22.17 8.84 -7.46
N GLY A 305 -22.96 9.60 -6.70
CA GLY A 305 -22.84 11.04 -6.54
C GLY A 305 -22.16 11.42 -5.23
N TYR A 306 -21.56 12.61 -5.21
CA TYR A 306 -21.26 13.36 -3.98
C TYR A 306 -22.45 14.31 -3.79
N HIS A 307 -23.22 14.18 -2.69
CA HIS A 307 -24.42 15.00 -2.39
C HIS A 307 -25.61 14.84 -3.34
N GLU A 308 -26.05 13.61 -3.63
CA GLU A 308 -27.40 13.42 -4.20
C GLU A 308 -28.46 13.47 -3.09
N GLY A 309 -29.26 14.55 -3.08
CA GLY A 309 -30.56 14.58 -2.38
C GLY A 309 -30.60 15.10 -0.95
N ASP A 310 -29.63 15.91 -0.51
CA ASP A 310 -29.67 16.60 0.81
C ASP A 310 -29.73 15.67 2.04
N VAL A 311 -29.37 14.39 1.86
CA VAL A 311 -29.26 13.41 2.96
C VAL A 311 -27.81 13.36 3.45
N PRO A 312 -27.53 13.63 4.75
CA PRO A 312 -26.20 13.50 5.33
C PRO A 312 -25.56 12.13 5.07
N GLU A 313 -24.28 12.12 4.73
CA GLU A 313 -23.48 10.92 4.38
C GLU A 313 -23.55 9.86 5.50
N GLU A 314 -23.62 10.31 6.74
CA GLU A 314 -23.70 9.52 7.97
C GLU A 314 -25.02 8.76 8.07
N LYS A 315 -26.14 9.32 7.60
CA LYS A 315 -27.42 8.58 7.55
C LYS A 315 -27.35 7.41 6.57
N ASN A 316 -26.61 7.56 5.47
CA ASN A 316 -26.36 6.47 4.55
C ASN A 316 -25.38 5.44 5.14
N ALA A 317 -24.36 5.90 5.87
CA ALA A 317 -23.43 5.01 6.57
C ALA A 317 -24.15 4.15 7.62
N VAL A 318 -25.11 4.73 8.36
CA VAL A 318 -26.00 3.97 9.26
C VAL A 318 -26.77 2.88 8.52
N ARG A 319 -27.39 3.20 7.38
CA ARG A 319 -28.14 2.19 6.58
C ARG A 319 -27.24 1.04 6.12
N PHE A 320 -26.01 1.32 5.73
CA PHE A 320 -25.04 0.28 5.39
C PHE A 320 -24.60 -0.51 6.62
N ALA A 321 -24.32 0.14 7.74
CA ALA A 321 -23.96 -0.50 9.00
C ALA A 321 -25.07 -1.47 9.46
N GLU A 322 -26.32 -1.03 9.49
CA GLU A 322 -27.49 -1.86 9.82
C GLU A 322 -27.58 -3.09 8.91
N LYS A 323 -27.47 -2.89 7.59
CA LYS A 323 -27.54 -3.99 6.62
C LYS A 323 -26.39 -5.00 6.77
N ILE A 324 -25.18 -4.51 7.04
CA ILE A 324 -23.96 -5.32 7.15
C ILE A 324 -23.94 -6.12 8.45
N LEU A 325 -24.44 -5.53 9.55
CA LEU A 325 -24.42 -6.15 10.88
C LEU A 325 -25.64 -7.04 11.15
N ALA A 326 -26.77 -6.83 10.47
CA ALA A 326 -27.98 -7.63 10.64
C ALA A 326 -27.74 -9.13 10.32
N GLY A 327 -28.27 -10.01 11.18
CA GLY A 327 -28.10 -11.45 11.07
C GLY A 327 -26.70 -11.96 11.44
N THR A 328 -25.83 -11.09 11.97
CA THR A 328 -24.49 -11.47 12.49
C THR A 328 -24.48 -11.43 14.03
N GLU A 329 -23.43 -11.97 14.65
CA GLU A 329 -23.23 -11.87 16.11
C GLU A 329 -23.08 -10.41 16.61
N TYR A 330 -22.83 -9.47 15.69
CA TYR A 330 -22.66 -8.05 15.96
C TYR A 330 -23.95 -7.24 15.84
N GLU A 331 -25.08 -7.87 15.52
CA GLU A 331 -26.39 -7.20 15.42
C GLU A 331 -26.75 -6.43 16.70
N LYS A 332 -26.37 -6.97 17.87
CA LYS A 332 -26.52 -6.32 19.18
C LYS A 332 -25.88 -4.91 19.26
N TRP A 333 -24.86 -4.65 18.44
CA TRP A 333 -24.13 -3.38 18.44
C TRP A 333 -24.70 -2.34 17.49
N ILE A 334 -25.70 -2.68 16.65
CA ILE A 334 -26.30 -1.76 15.69
C ILE A 334 -26.71 -0.43 16.33
N PRO A 335 -27.43 -0.37 17.48
CA PRO A 335 -27.82 0.92 18.06
C PRO A 335 -26.63 1.82 18.42
N ALA A 336 -25.60 1.25 19.07
CA ALA A 336 -24.41 2.00 19.48
C ALA A 336 -23.55 2.44 18.29
N VAL A 337 -23.42 1.57 17.26
CA VAL A 337 -22.71 1.91 16.02
C VAL A 337 -23.44 3.00 15.25
N SER A 338 -24.76 2.90 15.12
CA SER A 338 -25.57 3.90 14.42
C SER A 338 -25.53 5.26 15.11
N GLU A 339 -25.67 5.28 16.44
CA GLU A 339 -25.56 6.52 17.23
C GLU A 339 -24.16 7.14 17.10
N ALA A 340 -23.09 6.34 17.16
CA ALA A 340 -21.73 6.82 17.02
C ALA A 340 -21.48 7.45 15.63
N ILE A 341 -21.94 6.79 14.56
CA ILE A 341 -21.81 7.31 13.19
C ILE A 341 -22.62 8.60 13.01
N LEU A 342 -23.81 8.71 13.60
CA LEU A 342 -24.58 9.96 13.54
C LEU A 342 -23.93 11.07 14.38
N SER A 343 -23.27 10.71 15.48
CA SER A 343 -22.58 11.66 16.35
C SER A 343 -21.39 12.34 15.66
N THR A 344 -20.76 11.71 14.64
CA THR A 344 -19.65 12.34 13.91
C THR A 344 -20.10 13.48 13.00
N TYR A 345 -21.39 13.53 12.62
CA TYR A 345 -21.98 14.62 11.81
C TYR A 345 -22.22 15.90 12.62
N LEU A 346 -22.47 15.77 13.92
CA LEU A 346 -22.76 16.89 14.82
C LEU A 346 -21.44 17.50 15.28
N GLU A 347 -20.79 18.29 14.41
CA GLU A 347 -19.48 18.91 14.69
C GLU A 347 -19.42 19.66 16.04
N GLY A 348 -20.56 20.16 16.52
CA GLY A 348 -20.70 20.85 17.81
C GLY A 348 -20.40 19.96 19.01
N GLU A 349 -21.04 18.80 19.13
CA GLU A 349 -20.87 17.87 20.24
C GLU A 349 -21.17 16.43 19.79
N ALA A 350 -20.18 15.54 19.88
CA ALA A 350 -20.45 14.12 19.77
C ALA A 350 -21.22 13.66 21.01
N THR A 351 -22.45 13.21 20.82
CA THR A 351 -23.43 13.00 21.91
C THR A 351 -23.30 11.65 22.61
N SER A 352 -22.44 10.75 22.12
CA SER A 352 -22.20 9.43 22.71
C SER A 352 -20.71 9.18 22.95
N ASP A 353 -20.38 8.33 23.93
CA ASP A 353 -18.99 7.98 24.24
C ASP A 353 -18.28 7.35 23.04
N ILE A 354 -18.96 6.44 22.34
CA ILE A 354 -18.41 5.83 21.11
C ILE A 354 -18.30 6.85 19.98
N GLY A 355 -19.26 7.78 19.85
CA GLY A 355 -19.18 8.88 18.89
C GLY A 355 -17.95 9.77 19.14
N ARG A 356 -17.69 10.15 20.39
CA ARG A 356 -16.48 10.91 20.79
C ARG A 356 -15.20 10.17 20.45
N VAL A 357 -15.17 8.86 20.69
CA VAL A 357 -14.05 7.98 20.34
C VAL A 357 -13.80 7.95 18.84
N VAL A 358 -14.83 7.76 18.02
CA VAL A 358 -14.71 7.66 16.56
C VAL A 358 -14.32 9.00 15.96
N TYR A 359 -14.89 10.11 16.45
CA TYR A 359 -14.49 11.47 16.07
C TYR A 359 -12.99 11.69 16.31
N ASP A 360 -12.52 11.40 17.53
CA ASP A 360 -11.10 11.55 17.87
C ASP A 360 -10.21 10.66 17.00
N ALA A 361 -10.65 9.43 16.72
CA ALA A 361 -9.91 8.50 15.89
C ALA A 361 -9.76 8.97 14.44
N ASP A 362 -10.81 9.54 13.84
CA ASP A 362 -10.76 10.12 12.49
C ASP A 362 -9.81 11.32 12.42
N CYS A 363 -9.91 12.24 13.39
CA CYS A 363 -8.99 13.38 13.49
C CYS A 363 -7.53 12.91 13.69
N LEU A 364 -7.29 11.94 14.57
CA LEU A 364 -5.94 11.44 14.84
C LEU A 364 -5.32 10.71 13.65
N ASP A 365 -6.11 10.09 12.76
CA ASP A 365 -5.60 9.46 11.53
C ASP A 365 -4.87 10.46 10.62
N LYS A 366 -5.27 11.74 10.71
CA LYS A 366 -4.74 12.87 9.93
C LYS A 366 -3.58 13.60 10.61
N LEU A 367 -3.10 13.13 11.77
CA LEU A 367 -2.05 13.80 12.55
C LEU A 367 -0.77 12.97 12.72
N GLY A 368 0.33 13.65 13.02
CA GLY A 368 1.68 13.10 13.16
C GLY A 368 2.24 12.56 11.85
N ASN A 369 3.30 11.74 11.95
CA ASN A 369 3.99 11.16 10.78
C ASN A 369 3.03 10.40 9.84
N MET A 370 1.99 9.79 10.41
CA MET A 370 0.99 9.07 9.63
C MET A 370 0.10 10.02 8.83
N GLY A 371 -0.37 11.12 9.45
CA GLY A 371 -1.10 12.18 8.75
C GLY A 371 -0.29 12.80 7.62
N VAL A 372 0.97 13.13 7.91
CA VAL A 372 1.93 13.62 6.91
C VAL A 372 2.05 12.68 5.71
N ALA A 373 2.28 11.38 5.96
CA ALA A 373 2.41 10.39 4.90
C ALA A 373 1.12 10.29 4.05
N GLN A 374 -0.05 10.37 4.69
CA GLN A 374 -1.33 10.36 3.99
C GLN A 374 -1.56 11.63 3.18
N PHE A 375 -1.20 12.80 3.70
CA PHE A 375 -1.28 14.07 2.98
C PHE A 375 -0.47 14.00 1.68
N VAL A 376 0.80 13.58 1.76
CA VAL A 376 1.69 13.45 0.60
C VAL A 376 1.16 12.41 -0.38
N ALA A 377 0.76 11.22 0.10
CA ALA A 377 0.22 10.17 -0.75
C ALA A 377 -1.05 10.64 -1.50
N LYS A 378 -1.98 11.30 -0.81
CA LYS A 378 -3.22 11.81 -1.39
C LYS A 378 -2.96 12.89 -2.45
N ARG A 379 -1.95 13.74 -2.26
CA ARG A 379 -1.53 14.75 -3.25
C ARG A 379 -0.90 14.09 -4.47
N ALA A 380 0.02 13.15 -4.27
CA ALA A 380 0.68 12.42 -5.34
C ALA A 380 -0.33 11.67 -6.23
N LEU A 381 -1.34 11.03 -5.64
CA LEU A 381 -2.44 10.38 -6.37
C LEU A 381 -3.25 11.36 -7.23
N ARG A 382 -3.28 12.64 -6.85
CA ARG A 382 -3.90 13.73 -7.63
C ARG A 382 -2.92 14.41 -8.58
N ARG A 383 -1.74 13.83 -8.80
CA ARG A 383 -0.64 14.37 -9.60
C ARG A 383 -0.15 15.74 -9.10
N GLN A 384 -0.28 15.97 -7.80
CA GLN A 384 0.28 17.12 -7.11
C GLN A 384 1.52 16.66 -6.34
N PHE A 385 2.69 17.08 -6.79
CA PHE A 385 3.97 16.74 -6.16
C PHE A 385 4.44 17.87 -5.25
N LEU A 386 5.56 17.68 -4.56
CA LEU A 386 6.12 18.71 -3.68
C LEU A 386 6.58 19.91 -4.53
N GLU A 387 5.71 20.91 -4.61
CA GLU A 387 5.88 22.20 -5.28
C GLU A 387 5.34 23.29 -4.35
N GLU A 388 5.60 24.56 -4.67
CA GLU A 388 5.20 25.74 -3.87
C GLU A 388 3.71 25.67 -3.45
N GLU A 389 2.80 25.31 -4.36
CA GLU A 389 1.37 25.20 -4.08
C GLU A 389 1.04 24.14 -3.02
N VAL A 390 1.79 23.02 -3.00
CA VAL A 390 1.58 21.94 -2.02
C VAL A 390 2.16 22.33 -0.66
N LEU A 391 3.29 23.05 -0.64
CA LEU A 391 3.88 23.55 0.61
C LEU A 391 2.96 24.56 1.31
N ILE A 392 2.36 25.49 0.56
CA ILE A 392 1.36 26.42 1.12
C ILE A 392 0.18 25.65 1.73
N LYS A 393 -0.24 24.54 1.12
CA LYS A 393 -1.34 23.70 1.62
C LYS A 393 -1.02 22.96 2.92
N THR A 394 0.24 22.91 3.35
CA THR A 394 0.60 22.38 4.68
C THR A 394 0.11 23.28 5.82
N SER A 395 -0.27 24.54 5.52
CA SER A 395 -0.98 25.44 6.44
C SER A 395 -2.22 24.78 7.06
N VAL A 396 -2.95 24.00 6.26
CA VAL A 396 -4.14 23.28 6.71
C VAL A 396 -3.75 22.25 7.77
N GLU A 397 -2.77 21.41 7.46
CA GLU A 397 -2.29 20.35 8.36
C GLU A 397 -1.73 20.93 9.67
N LEU A 398 -0.99 22.04 9.60
CA LEU A 398 -0.45 22.74 10.75
C LEU A 398 -1.54 23.41 11.61
N THR A 399 -2.54 24.02 10.98
CA THR A 399 -3.67 24.65 11.69
C THR A 399 -4.49 23.60 12.43
N TYR A 400 -4.86 22.49 11.79
CA TYR A 400 -5.58 21.40 12.45
C TYR A 400 -4.73 20.74 13.54
N ALA A 401 -3.42 20.57 13.32
CA ALA A 401 -2.51 20.07 14.35
C ALA A 401 -2.44 21.00 15.57
N HIS A 402 -2.44 22.33 15.38
CA HIS A 402 -2.43 23.30 16.47
C HIS A 402 -3.64 23.13 17.39
N HIS A 403 -4.85 23.01 16.83
CA HIS A 403 -6.11 22.97 17.60
C HIS A 403 -6.53 21.57 18.08
N ALA A 404 -6.00 20.49 17.51
CA ALA A 404 -6.40 19.14 17.88
C ALA A 404 -6.31 18.81 19.39
N PRO A 405 -5.25 19.21 20.13
CA PRO A 405 -5.16 18.92 21.56
C PRO A 405 -6.29 19.51 22.40
N GLU A 406 -6.96 20.56 21.91
CA GLU A 406 -8.05 21.25 22.62
C GLU A 406 -9.43 20.84 22.11
N THR A 407 -9.54 20.49 20.83
CA THR A 407 -10.82 20.18 20.16
C THR A 407 -11.22 18.71 20.23
N LEU A 408 -10.27 17.79 20.47
CA LEU A 408 -10.60 16.37 20.65
C LEU A 408 -11.42 16.11 21.92
N LYS A 409 -12.37 15.18 21.81
CA LYS A 409 -13.47 15.00 22.73
C LYS A 409 -13.10 14.14 23.94
N THR A 410 -12.26 13.13 23.78
CA THR A 410 -11.81 12.21 24.85
C THR A 410 -10.49 12.65 25.48
N ALA A 411 -10.22 12.23 26.72
CA ALA A 411 -8.96 12.59 27.40
C ALA A 411 -7.75 11.94 26.70
N THR A 412 -7.90 10.69 26.31
CA THR A 412 -6.92 9.91 25.52
C THR A 412 -6.70 10.54 24.16
N GLY A 413 -7.76 10.95 23.48
CA GLY A 413 -7.70 11.65 22.21
C GLY A 413 -6.83 12.90 22.31
N ARG A 414 -7.15 13.81 23.24
CA ARG A 414 -6.36 15.04 23.49
C ARG A 414 -4.89 14.74 23.81
N ALA A 415 -4.62 13.75 24.65
CA ALA A 415 -3.25 13.35 25.00
C ALA A 415 -2.46 12.81 23.78
N LEU A 416 -3.11 12.02 22.92
CA LEU A 416 -2.52 11.54 21.67
C LEU A 416 -2.31 12.68 20.67
N ALA A 417 -3.28 13.60 20.56
CA ALA A 417 -3.17 14.79 19.71
C ALA A 417 -1.96 15.63 20.09
N GLY A 418 -1.74 15.95 21.38
CA GLY A 418 -0.56 16.71 21.81
C GLY A 418 0.77 16.11 21.29
N LYS A 419 0.93 14.79 21.37
CA LYS A 419 2.12 14.09 20.84
C LYS A 419 2.19 14.12 19.32
N ARG A 420 1.06 13.92 18.62
CA ARG A 420 1.01 13.85 17.16
C ARG A 420 1.14 15.23 16.52
N SER A 421 0.52 16.25 17.09
CA SER A 421 0.64 17.65 16.67
C SER A 421 2.08 18.14 16.73
N ALA A 422 2.82 17.81 17.79
CA ALA A 422 4.24 18.12 17.88
C ALA A 422 5.05 17.47 16.74
N ARG A 423 4.73 16.22 16.38
CA ARG A 423 5.37 15.53 15.25
C ARG A 423 5.00 16.15 13.90
N THR A 424 3.73 16.53 13.70
CA THR A 424 3.28 17.23 12.49
C THR A 424 4.05 18.55 12.31
N ARG A 425 4.07 19.39 13.36
CA ARG A 425 4.76 20.68 13.33
C ARG A 425 6.24 20.51 13.02
N ARG A 426 6.90 19.58 13.73
CA ARG A 426 8.32 19.29 13.53
C ARG A 426 8.62 18.87 12.09
N PHE A 427 7.88 17.92 11.54
CA PHE A 427 8.09 17.43 10.18
C PHE A 427 8.00 18.55 9.14
N TYR A 428 6.93 19.35 9.18
CA TYR A 428 6.76 20.41 8.19
C TYR A 428 7.76 21.56 8.37
N THR A 429 8.16 21.85 9.62
CA THR A 429 9.21 22.86 9.87
C THR A 429 10.55 22.40 9.27
N GLU A 430 10.99 21.18 9.60
CA GLU A 430 12.23 20.60 9.07
C GLU A 430 12.20 20.46 7.53
N LEU A 431 11.03 20.14 6.94
CA LEU A 431 10.86 20.10 5.49
C LEU A 431 11.04 21.48 4.83
N LEU A 432 10.50 22.54 5.42
CA LEU A 432 10.63 23.90 4.89
C LEU A 432 12.05 24.45 5.08
N GLU A 433 12.72 24.07 6.17
CA GLU A 433 14.15 24.36 6.40
C GLU A 433 15.01 23.71 5.31
N GLU A 434 14.84 22.41 5.04
CA GLU A 434 15.56 21.70 3.97
C GLU A 434 15.31 22.34 2.59
N TRP A 435 14.07 22.76 2.33
CA TRP A 435 13.69 23.47 1.10
C TRP A 435 14.46 24.79 0.94
N THR A 436 14.62 25.51 2.05
CA THR A 436 15.34 26.79 2.11
C THR A 436 16.84 26.58 1.95
N GLU A 437 17.42 25.58 2.61
CA GLU A 437 18.84 25.22 2.54
C GLU A 437 19.29 24.89 1.12
N LEU A 438 18.43 24.22 0.35
CA LEU A 438 18.69 23.86 -1.05
C LEU A 438 18.39 24.99 -2.04
N GLY A 439 17.93 26.15 -1.57
CA GLY A 439 17.59 27.30 -2.42
C GLY A 439 16.37 27.08 -3.31
N LEU A 440 15.48 26.15 -2.94
CA LEU A 440 14.27 25.80 -3.70
C LEU A 440 13.09 26.77 -3.40
N GLY A 441 13.22 27.59 -2.37
CA GLY A 441 12.25 28.58 -1.92
C GLY A 441 12.38 28.84 -0.43
N ALA A 442 12.10 30.06 0.02
CA ALA A 442 12.09 30.44 1.43
C ALA A 442 10.64 30.67 1.89
N TYR A 443 10.29 30.09 3.04
CA TYR A 443 8.95 30.18 3.60
C TYR A 443 9.00 30.53 5.08
N ASP A 444 8.05 31.35 5.52
CA ASP A 444 7.80 31.63 6.92
C ASP A 444 6.57 30.85 7.39
N ILE A 445 6.60 30.44 8.66
CA ILE A 445 5.42 29.96 9.38
C ILE A 445 4.88 31.13 10.21
N VAL A 446 3.72 31.66 9.82
CA VAL A 446 3.08 32.81 10.45
C VAL A 446 1.84 32.34 11.19
N GLU A 447 1.63 32.86 12.40
CA GLU A 447 0.40 32.66 13.16
C GLU A 447 -0.48 33.91 12.97
N GLU A 448 -1.70 33.71 12.51
CA GLU A 448 -2.69 34.77 12.28
C GLU A 448 -3.97 34.46 13.07
N ASP A 449 -4.50 35.45 13.80
CA ASP A 449 -5.81 35.33 14.45
C ASP A 449 -6.90 35.74 13.47
N ILE A 450 -7.77 34.78 13.10
CA ILE A 450 -8.90 35.02 12.22
C ILE A 450 -10.19 34.68 12.97
N ALA A 451 -10.89 35.72 13.45
CA ALA A 451 -12.10 35.65 14.26
C ALA A 451 -11.97 34.75 15.50
N GLY A 452 -10.86 34.89 16.24
CA GLY A 452 -10.59 34.14 17.46
C GLY A 452 -9.99 32.75 17.22
N ILE A 453 -9.65 32.42 15.97
CA ILE A 453 -9.00 31.17 15.62
C ILE A 453 -7.57 31.44 15.15
N VAL A 454 -6.61 30.88 15.88
CA VAL A 454 -5.20 30.90 15.47
C VAL A 454 -4.99 30.00 14.25
N CYS A 455 -4.73 30.60 13.09
CA CYS A 455 -4.40 29.90 11.86
C CYS A 455 -2.88 29.89 11.68
N ILE A 456 -2.33 28.73 11.32
CA ILE A 456 -0.90 28.55 11.07
C ILE A 456 -0.68 28.52 9.56
N PHE A 457 -0.08 29.57 9.02
CA PHE A 457 0.15 29.73 7.59
C PHE A 457 1.61 29.50 7.22
N VAL A 458 1.82 28.70 6.18
CA VAL A 458 3.08 28.57 5.47
C VAL A 458 3.03 29.51 4.28
N VAL A 459 3.83 30.57 4.33
CA VAL A 459 3.79 31.66 3.36
C VAL A 459 5.16 31.83 2.70
N PRO A 460 5.25 32.00 1.36
CA PRO A 460 6.52 32.29 0.73
C PRO A 460 7.05 33.65 1.20
N CYS A 461 8.35 33.77 1.50
CA CYS A 461 8.96 35.03 1.93
C CYS A 461 9.04 36.05 0.77
N VAL A 462 9.17 35.56 -0.46
CA VAL A 462 9.28 36.35 -1.69
C VAL A 462 8.53 35.66 -2.82
N CYS A 463 8.08 36.44 -3.81
CA CYS A 463 7.53 35.90 -5.04
C CYS A 463 8.65 35.24 -5.86
N SER A 464 8.29 34.32 -6.76
CA SER A 464 9.20 33.73 -7.75
C SER A 464 9.95 34.74 -8.64
N CYS A 465 9.47 35.99 -8.75
CA CYS A 465 10.19 37.07 -9.45
C CYS A 465 11.17 37.86 -8.55
N GLY A 466 11.29 37.49 -7.27
CA GLY A 466 12.06 38.22 -6.25
C GLY A 466 11.31 39.39 -5.59
N GLY A 467 10.06 39.64 -5.99
CA GLY A 467 9.22 40.70 -5.43
C GLY A 467 8.70 40.39 -4.02
N ARG A 468 8.35 41.44 -3.27
CA ARG A 468 7.73 41.32 -1.94
C ARG A 468 6.26 40.92 -2.07
N LEU A 469 5.83 40.02 -1.19
CA LEU A 469 4.45 39.57 -1.12
C LEU A 469 3.69 40.36 -0.05
N LYS A 470 2.50 40.84 -0.41
CA LYS A 470 1.50 41.34 0.52
C LYS A 470 0.51 40.22 0.81
N ILE A 471 0.29 39.94 2.09
CA ILE A 471 -0.61 38.89 2.56
C ILE A 471 -1.87 39.54 3.12
N GLU A 472 -3.02 39.03 2.74
CA GLU A 472 -4.34 39.43 3.25
C GLU A 472 -5.12 38.17 3.59
N SER A 473 -5.82 38.15 4.72
CA SER A 473 -6.67 37.04 5.12
C SER A 473 -8.07 37.51 5.49
N ASP A 474 -9.08 36.72 5.14
CA ASP A 474 -10.49 37.00 5.39
C ASP A 474 -11.27 35.71 5.71
N ILE A 475 -12.52 35.84 6.13
CA ILE A 475 -13.46 34.73 6.33
C ILE A 475 -14.50 34.70 5.23
N ARG A 476 -14.72 33.51 4.67
CA ARG A 476 -15.85 33.24 3.78
C ARG A 476 -16.80 32.24 4.42
N ASP A 477 -18.03 32.67 4.69
CA ASP A 477 -19.11 31.79 5.12
C ASP A 477 -19.70 31.04 3.91
N SER A 478 -19.87 29.73 4.05
CA SER A 478 -20.57 28.88 3.09
C SER A 478 -21.62 28.03 3.81
N VAL A 479 -22.52 27.41 3.02
CA VAL A 479 -23.58 26.52 3.56
C VAL A 479 -23.00 25.40 4.44
N LYS A 480 -21.80 24.87 4.10
CA LYS A 480 -21.20 23.73 4.78
C LYS A 480 -20.28 24.13 5.93
N CYS A 481 -19.35 25.04 5.70
CA CYS A 481 -18.36 25.45 6.69
C CYS A 481 -17.99 26.93 6.57
N ARG A 482 -17.48 27.50 7.66
CA ARG A 482 -16.78 28.79 7.65
C ARG A 482 -15.34 28.54 7.23
N SER A 483 -14.84 29.28 6.23
CA SER A 483 -13.50 29.08 5.68
C SER A 483 -12.60 30.28 5.92
N ALA A 484 -11.35 30.04 6.28
CA ALA A 484 -10.29 31.04 6.12
C ALA A 484 -9.94 31.13 4.64
N VAL A 485 -9.82 32.35 4.14
CA VAL A 485 -9.31 32.67 2.80
C VAL A 485 -8.04 33.48 2.98
N VAL A 486 -6.96 33.04 2.34
CA VAL A 486 -5.69 33.75 2.37
C VAL A 486 -5.30 34.09 0.95
N MET A 487 -4.97 35.36 0.74
CA MET A 487 -4.51 35.91 -0.53
C MET A 487 -3.09 36.44 -0.39
N TYR A 488 -2.27 36.14 -1.39
CA TYR A 488 -0.92 36.68 -1.51
C TYR A 488 -0.79 37.41 -2.84
N ARG A 489 -0.38 38.68 -2.81
CA ARG A 489 -0.13 39.49 -4.01
C ARG A 489 1.32 39.94 -4.06
N CYS A 490 1.99 39.68 -5.18
CA CYS A 490 3.32 40.25 -5.45
C CYS A 490 3.22 41.73 -5.83
N MET A 491 3.96 42.57 -5.12
CA MET A 491 3.92 44.02 -5.33
C MET A 491 4.69 44.47 -6.59
N GLU A 492 5.57 43.62 -7.11
CA GLU A 492 6.39 43.92 -8.29
C GLU A 492 5.81 43.36 -9.59
N CYS A 493 5.41 42.08 -9.62
CA CYS A 493 4.86 41.47 -10.84
C CYS A 493 3.33 41.35 -10.87
N GLY A 494 2.65 41.70 -9.77
CA GLY A 494 1.19 41.63 -9.67
C GLY A 494 0.61 40.22 -9.60
N LYS A 495 1.44 39.16 -9.49
CA LYS A 495 0.96 37.77 -9.34
C LYS A 495 0.13 37.65 -8.06
N GLU A 496 -1.04 37.05 -8.17
CA GLU A 496 -1.95 36.77 -7.05
C GLU A 496 -2.16 35.27 -6.89
N ASN A 497 -2.20 34.79 -5.65
CA ASN A 497 -2.63 33.44 -5.33
C ASN A 497 -3.63 33.49 -4.16
N GLU A 498 -4.70 32.70 -4.24
CA GLU A 498 -5.69 32.51 -3.18
C GLU A 498 -5.72 31.03 -2.80
N PHE A 499 -5.79 30.74 -1.50
CA PHE A 499 -6.21 29.43 -1.03
C PHE A 499 -7.17 29.56 0.16
N SER A 500 -8.01 28.55 0.34
CA SER A 500 -8.98 28.52 1.44
C SER A 500 -9.15 27.13 2.02
N PHE A 501 -9.56 27.07 3.28
CA PHE A 501 -9.90 25.82 3.98
C PHE A 501 -10.91 26.10 5.10
N CYS A 502 -11.72 25.09 5.44
CA CYS A 502 -12.66 25.16 6.55
C CYS A 502 -11.90 25.39 7.87
N LEU A 503 -12.37 26.31 8.69
CA LEU A 503 -11.81 26.55 10.01
C LEU A 503 -12.11 25.36 10.94
N PRO A 504 -11.17 25.02 11.86
CA PRO A 504 -11.44 24.04 12.90
C PRO A 504 -12.58 24.54 13.80
N ASN A 505 -13.40 23.60 14.30
CA ASN A 505 -14.49 23.94 15.21
C ASN A 505 -13.96 24.14 16.63
N VAL A 506 -13.52 25.36 16.94
CA VAL A 506 -13.09 25.79 18.29
C VAL A 506 -14.20 26.59 18.98
N GLU A 507 -14.27 26.49 20.30
CA GLU A 507 -15.23 27.24 21.12
C GLU A 507 -15.06 28.75 20.91
N GLY A 508 -16.18 29.49 20.79
CA GLY A 508 -16.17 30.94 20.63
C GLY A 508 -16.31 31.47 19.20
N LEU A 509 -16.44 30.59 18.21
CA LEU A 509 -16.83 30.99 16.84
C LEU A 509 -18.17 31.76 16.86
N PRO A 510 -18.24 33.00 16.34
CA PRO A 510 -19.50 33.74 16.32
C PRO A 510 -20.57 32.98 15.52
N PRO A 511 -21.84 32.97 15.97
CA PRO A 511 -22.91 32.24 15.29
C PRO A 511 -23.00 32.63 13.82
N ARG A 512 -23.41 31.68 12.96
CA ARG A 512 -23.61 31.96 11.52
C ARG A 512 -24.60 33.12 11.39
N ASN A 513 -24.31 34.09 10.51
CA ASN A 513 -25.32 35.05 10.11
C ASN A 513 -26.44 34.27 9.40
N GLU A 514 -27.55 34.05 10.08
CA GLU A 514 -28.77 33.53 9.47
C GLU A 514 -29.25 34.54 8.41
N SER A 515 -28.86 34.34 7.15
CA SER A 515 -29.61 34.96 6.04
C SER A 515 -30.95 34.26 5.95
N PRO A 516 -32.08 35.00 5.94
CA PRO A 516 -33.40 34.38 6.00
C PRO A 516 -33.60 33.54 4.74
N LEU A 517 -33.88 32.26 4.95
CA LEU A 517 -34.35 31.34 3.92
C LEU A 517 -35.54 32.01 3.21
N PHE A 518 -35.36 32.42 1.96
CA PHE A 518 -36.47 32.80 1.10
C PHE A 518 -37.31 31.56 0.82
N PHE A 519 -38.62 31.72 1.05
CA PHE A 519 -39.72 30.76 0.99
C PHE A 519 -39.81 29.92 -0.29
#